data_AF-A0A089LQX0-F1
#
_entry.id   AF-A0A089LQX0-F1
#
_cell.length_a   1.000
_cell.length_b   1.000
_cell.length_c   1.000
_cell.angle_alpha   90.00
_cell.angle_beta   90.00
_cell.angle_gamma   90.00
#
_symmetry.space_group_name_H-M   'P 1'
#
loop_
_entity.id
_entity.type
_entity.pdbx_description
1 polymer ?
#
loop_
_entity_poly.entity_id
_entity_poly.type
_entity_poly.pdbx_seq_one_letter_code
_entity_poly.pdbx_strand_id
1 'polypeptide(L)'
;MTAGYEVYLGANPDILTPAIKARNWFISSYPLMGAMAADFRIIEDPVLCNRLSISVAAVDAEAKEIFMDPAAGLDEQECRFVLAHEFLHVGLRHHACAEGRDPYLWNVACDYVINQWLIEMGLFRGSEDFMIRR
;
A
#
# COMPACT_ATOMS: atom_id res chain seq x y z
N MET A 1 23.48 24.79 -7.67
CA MET A 1 22.12 24.99 -7.12
C MET A 1 21.64 23.62 -6.69
N THR A 2 21.81 23.29 -5.42
CA THR A 2 21.33 22.03 -4.84
C THR A 2 19.98 22.37 -4.23
N ALA A 3 18.89 22.09 -4.94
CA ALA A 3 17.54 22.33 -4.45
C ALA A 3 17.27 21.32 -3.33
N GLY A 4 17.14 21.85 -2.11
CA GLY A 4 16.87 21.10 -0.91
C GLY A 4 15.57 20.31 -1.04
N TYR A 5 15.65 19.06 -0.63
CA TYR A 5 14.51 18.24 -0.23
C TYR A 5 13.92 18.90 1.01
N GLU A 6 12.98 19.84 0.81
CA GLU A 6 12.18 20.35 1.91
C GLU A 6 11.31 19.21 2.42
N VAL A 7 11.81 18.62 3.51
CA VAL A 7 11.03 17.81 4.45
C VAL A 7 9.75 18.57 4.73
N TYR A 8 8.61 17.97 4.41
CA TYR A 8 7.29 18.42 4.82
C TYR A 8 7.26 18.58 6.35
N LEU A 9 7.65 19.77 6.81
CA LEU A 9 7.49 20.26 8.17
C LEU A 9 6.01 20.58 8.36
N GLY A 10 5.25 19.54 8.67
CA GLY A 10 3.84 19.62 9.05
C GLY A 10 3.36 18.45 9.91
N ALA A 11 4.07 17.32 9.91
CA ALA A 11 3.79 16.23 10.83
C ALA A 11 4.54 16.46 12.15
N ASN A 12 3.80 16.77 13.21
CA ASN A 12 4.30 16.52 14.57
C ASN A 12 4.78 15.05 14.62
N PRO A 13 6.07 14.76 14.91
CA PRO A 13 6.58 13.38 14.94
C PRO A 13 5.85 12.48 15.95
N ASP A 14 5.05 13.07 16.85
CA ASP A 14 4.23 12.35 17.82
C ASP A 14 2.85 11.91 17.28
N ILE A 15 2.43 12.36 16.10
CA ILE A 15 1.13 11.96 15.50
C ILE A 15 1.37 10.86 14.46
N LEU A 16 1.11 9.63 14.86
CA LEU A 16 1.12 8.48 13.94
C LEU A 16 -0.02 8.63 12.92
N THR A 17 0.31 8.65 11.63
CA THR A 17 -0.66 8.59 10.54
C THR A 17 -1.41 7.25 10.55
N PRO A 18 -2.63 7.17 9.97
CA PRO A 18 -3.35 5.91 9.83
C PRO A 18 -2.52 4.80 9.15
N ALA A 19 -1.73 5.14 8.12
CA ALA A 19 -0.85 4.20 7.44
C ALA A 19 0.25 3.64 8.36
N ILE A 20 0.89 4.50 9.17
CA ILE A 20 1.91 4.07 10.12
C ILE A 20 1.32 3.23 11.26
N LYS A 21 0.11 3.57 11.74
CA LYS A 21 -0.61 2.73 12.72
C LYS A 21 -0.92 1.35 12.15
N ALA A 22 -1.43 1.28 10.93
CA ALA A 22 -1.69 0.04 10.22
C ALA A 22 -0.42 -0.82 10.04
N ARG A 23 0.71 -0.20 9.65
CA ARG A 23 2.02 -0.88 9.57
C ARG A 23 2.42 -1.50 10.91
N ASN A 24 2.39 -0.72 11.99
CA ASN A 24 2.77 -1.20 13.32
C ASN A 24 1.85 -2.34 13.79
N TRP A 25 0.56 -2.28 13.45
CA TRP A 25 -0.37 -3.36 13.71
C TRP A 25 0.05 -4.66 13.00
N PHE A 26 0.41 -4.60 11.70
CA PHE A 26 0.91 -5.79 10.97
C PHE A 26 2.17 -6.38 11.58
N ILE A 27 3.15 -5.55 11.96
CA ILE A 27 4.37 -5.99 12.65
C ILE A 27 4.04 -6.81 13.90
N SER A 28 3.00 -6.41 14.64
CA SER A 28 2.62 -7.05 15.91
C SER A 28 1.68 -8.25 15.77
N SER A 29 0.90 -8.33 14.69
CA SER A 29 -0.29 -9.18 14.62
C SER A 29 -0.27 -10.23 13.51
N TYR A 30 0.58 -10.10 12.47
CA TYR A 30 0.60 -11.01 11.31
C TYR A 30 2.04 -11.38 10.96
N PRO A 31 2.57 -12.57 11.32
CA PRO A 31 3.99 -12.89 11.14
C PRO A 31 4.52 -12.71 9.70
N LEU A 32 3.77 -13.17 8.69
CA LEU A 32 4.16 -13.05 7.29
C LEU A 32 4.14 -11.59 6.80
N MET A 33 3.04 -10.89 7.04
CA MET A 33 2.88 -9.49 6.63
C MET A 33 3.71 -8.53 7.49
N GLY A 34 4.02 -8.92 8.73
CA GLY A 34 4.82 -8.16 9.67
C GLY A 34 6.28 -8.09 9.26
N ALA A 35 6.83 -9.16 8.66
CA ALA A 35 8.16 -9.12 8.05
C ALA A 35 8.22 -8.10 6.90
N MET A 36 7.21 -8.08 6.03
CA MET A 36 7.12 -7.09 4.94
C MET A 36 6.91 -5.67 5.49
N ALA A 37 6.03 -5.51 6.48
CA ALA A 37 5.78 -4.22 7.13
C ALA A 37 7.03 -3.65 7.84
N ALA A 38 7.95 -4.51 8.30
CA ALA A 38 9.22 -4.09 8.90
C ALA A 38 10.30 -3.77 7.85
N ASP A 39 10.27 -4.41 6.68
CA ASP A 39 11.26 -4.25 5.62
C ASP A 39 10.94 -3.11 4.64
N PHE A 40 9.66 -2.77 4.49
CA PHE A 40 9.19 -1.72 3.59
C PHE A 40 9.05 -0.35 4.27
N ARG A 41 9.43 0.71 3.56
CA ARG A 41 9.21 2.10 3.98
C ARG A 41 7.89 2.61 3.41
N ILE A 42 7.07 3.24 4.25
CA ILE A 42 5.86 3.95 3.83
C ILE A 42 6.22 5.39 3.48
N ILE A 43 5.78 5.86 2.32
CA ILE A 43 5.95 7.23 1.82
C ILE A 43 4.57 7.86 1.63
N GLU A 44 4.34 8.95 2.36
CA GLU A 44 3.07 9.72 2.39
C GLU A 44 3.29 11.14 1.81
N ASP A 45 3.89 11.23 0.61
CA ASP A 45 4.15 12.50 -0.08
C ASP A 45 3.12 12.72 -1.21
N PRO A 46 2.17 13.66 -1.05
CA PRO A 46 1.10 13.88 -2.03
C PRO A 46 1.62 14.41 -3.37
N VAL A 47 2.73 15.15 -3.40
CA VAL A 47 3.32 15.66 -4.65
C VAL A 47 3.94 14.50 -5.41
N LEU A 48 4.59 13.58 -4.71
CA LEU A 48 5.15 12.37 -5.30
C LEU A 48 4.05 11.44 -5.83
N CYS A 49 3.02 11.17 -5.04
CA CYS A 49 1.87 10.36 -5.44
C CYS A 49 1.20 10.94 -6.69
N ASN A 50 0.96 12.25 -6.73
CA ASN A 50 0.40 12.90 -7.90
C ASN A 50 1.29 12.76 -9.14
N ARG A 51 2.61 12.99 -9.00
CA ARG A 51 3.58 12.85 -10.10
C ARG A 51 3.63 11.42 -10.66
N LEU A 52 3.50 10.42 -9.79
CA LEU A 52 3.49 9.00 -10.15
C LEU A 52 2.08 8.50 -10.57
N SER A 53 1.07 9.37 -10.59
CA SER A 53 -0.33 9.01 -10.87
C SER A 53 -0.90 7.95 -9.92
N ILE A 54 -0.51 8.00 -8.65
CA ILE A 54 -0.98 7.11 -7.58
C ILE A 54 -2.17 7.79 -6.90
N SER A 55 -3.35 7.18 -6.98
CA SER A 55 -4.60 7.70 -6.41
C SER A 55 -4.93 7.17 -5.02
N VAL A 56 -4.38 6.00 -4.65
CA VAL A 56 -4.61 5.35 -3.35
C VAL A 56 -3.28 4.85 -2.80
N ALA A 57 -2.71 3.84 -3.44
CA ALA A 57 -1.41 3.30 -3.08
C ALA A 57 -0.73 2.60 -4.26
N ALA A 58 0.59 2.44 -4.15
CA ALA A 58 1.39 1.62 -5.03
C ALA A 58 2.60 1.07 -4.28
N VAL A 59 3.21 0.02 -4.81
CA VAL A 59 4.41 -0.60 -4.24
C VAL A 59 5.53 -0.70 -5.27
N ASP A 60 6.73 -0.34 -4.82
CA ASP A 60 7.99 -0.66 -5.49
C ASP A 60 8.72 -1.72 -4.67
N ALA A 61 8.70 -2.96 -5.17
CA ALA A 61 9.31 -4.09 -4.50
C ALA A 61 10.85 -4.03 -4.49
N GLU A 62 11.47 -3.35 -5.47
CA GLU A 62 12.93 -3.26 -5.58
C GLU A 62 13.47 -2.18 -4.65
N ALA A 63 12.82 -1.02 -4.61
CA ALA A 63 13.15 0.06 -3.68
C ALA A 63 12.71 -0.23 -2.23
N LYS A 64 11.82 -1.22 -2.04
CA LYS A 64 11.14 -1.53 -0.77
C LYS A 64 10.32 -0.35 -0.24
N GLU A 65 9.59 0.29 -1.14
CA GLU A 65 8.80 1.48 -0.85
C GLU A 65 7.31 1.21 -1.14
N ILE A 66 6.45 1.61 -0.21
CA ILE A 66 5.01 1.67 -0.40
C ILE A 66 4.60 3.13 -0.35
N PHE A 67 3.98 3.59 -1.43
CA PHE A 67 3.43 4.93 -1.54
C PHE A 67 1.97 4.88 -1.11
N MET A 68 1.59 5.75 -0.18
CA MET A 68 0.21 5.91 0.29
C MET A 68 -0.19 7.36 0.05
N ASP A 69 -1.21 7.61 -0.78
CA ASP A 69 -1.67 8.98 -1.05
C ASP A 69 -2.46 9.51 0.16
N PRO A 70 -1.97 10.54 0.89
CA PRO A 70 -2.72 11.11 2.00
C PRO A 70 -4.06 11.73 1.57
N ALA A 71 -4.20 12.12 0.30
CA ALA A 71 -5.43 12.69 -0.24
C ALA A 71 -6.54 11.66 -0.42
N ALA A 72 -6.23 10.35 -0.38
CA ALA A 72 -7.23 9.29 -0.40
C ALA A 72 -8.11 9.27 0.87
N GLY A 73 -7.68 9.94 1.95
CA GLY A 73 -8.52 10.15 3.14
C GLY A 73 -8.84 8.88 3.92
N LEU A 74 -7.99 7.85 3.81
CA LEU A 74 -8.22 6.53 4.39
C LEU A 74 -8.14 6.54 5.92
N ASP A 75 -9.05 5.79 6.55
CA ASP A 75 -8.95 5.47 7.97
C ASP A 75 -7.93 4.35 8.25
N GLU A 76 -7.72 4.02 9.54
CA GLU A 76 -6.73 3.01 9.91
C GLU A 76 -7.07 1.60 9.40
N GLN A 77 -8.35 1.21 9.38
CA GLN A 77 -8.77 -0.11 8.90
C GLN A 77 -8.63 -0.20 7.38
N GLU A 78 -8.99 0.87 6.67
CA GLU A 78 -8.79 1.03 5.24
C GLU A 78 -7.30 0.97 4.89
N CYS A 79 -6.44 1.65 5.64
CA CYS A 79 -4.99 1.54 5.50
C CYS A 79 -4.49 0.10 5.74
N ARG A 80 -5.07 -0.65 6.70
CA ARG A 80 -4.68 -2.05 6.88
C ARG A 80 -5.01 -2.89 5.66
N PHE A 81 -6.18 -2.69 5.07
CA PHE A 81 -6.58 -3.39 3.85
C PHE A 81 -5.64 -3.07 2.69
N VAL A 82 -5.39 -1.79 2.43
CA VAL A 82 -4.51 -1.34 1.35
C VAL A 82 -3.09 -1.85 1.54
N LEU A 83 -2.52 -1.76 2.74
CA LEU A 83 -1.18 -2.30 3.01
C LEU A 83 -1.12 -3.82 2.83
N ALA A 84 -2.12 -4.57 3.31
CA ALA A 84 -2.17 -6.02 3.08
C ALA A 84 -2.21 -6.36 1.59
N HIS A 85 -2.94 -5.57 0.81
CA HIS A 85 -3.03 -5.72 -0.64
C HIS A 85 -1.66 -5.53 -1.30
N GLU A 86 -0.96 -4.45 -0.98
CA GLU A 86 0.40 -4.18 -1.47
C GLU A 86 1.39 -5.28 -1.06
N PHE A 87 1.33 -5.74 0.19
CA PHE A 87 2.18 -6.83 0.67
C PHE A 87 1.95 -8.13 -0.09
N LEU A 88 0.70 -8.46 -0.40
CA LEU A 88 0.40 -9.65 -1.21
C LEU A 88 0.88 -9.48 -2.65
N HIS A 89 0.84 -8.28 -3.22
CA HIS A 89 1.44 -7.99 -4.52
C HIS A 89 2.93 -8.31 -4.58
N VAL A 90 3.66 -7.90 -3.55
CA VAL A 90 5.09 -8.20 -3.40
C VAL A 90 5.33 -9.68 -3.12
N GLY A 91 4.69 -10.23 -2.09
CA GLY A 91 4.94 -11.58 -1.59
C GLY A 91 4.62 -12.68 -2.61
N LEU A 92 3.63 -12.46 -3.46
CA LEU A 92 3.25 -13.39 -4.54
C LEU A 92 4.00 -13.13 -5.85
N ARG A 93 4.91 -12.13 -5.84
CA ARG A 93 5.75 -11.73 -6.98
C ARG A 93 4.94 -11.50 -8.26
N HIS A 94 3.77 -10.86 -8.14
CA HIS A 94 2.83 -10.72 -9.24
C HIS A 94 3.43 -10.08 -10.50
N HIS A 95 4.36 -9.13 -10.35
CA HIS A 95 5.07 -8.53 -11.49
C HIS A 95 5.93 -9.53 -12.28
N ALA A 96 6.55 -10.52 -11.62
CA ALA A 96 7.38 -11.52 -12.28
C ALA A 96 6.56 -12.66 -12.91
N CYS A 97 5.37 -12.94 -12.36
CA CYS A 97 4.48 -14.02 -12.79
C CYS A 97 3.58 -13.67 -13.98
N ALA A 98 3.69 -12.47 -14.54
CA ALA A 98 2.84 -12.04 -15.66
C ALA A 98 3.07 -12.87 -16.94
N GLU A 99 4.29 -13.43 -17.14
CA GLU A 99 4.61 -14.39 -18.22
C GLU A 99 4.10 -14.01 -19.63
N GLY A 100 4.19 -12.72 -19.99
CA GLY A 100 3.78 -12.21 -21.31
C GLY A 100 2.27 -11.96 -21.47
N ARG A 101 1.49 -12.07 -20.40
CA ARG A 101 0.09 -11.60 -20.35
C ARG A 101 0.02 -10.09 -20.49
N ASP A 102 -1.14 -9.61 -20.93
CA ASP A 102 -1.43 -8.18 -20.94
C ASP A 102 -1.28 -7.58 -19.53
N PRO A 103 -0.39 -6.58 -19.32
CA PRO A 103 -0.11 -6.06 -17.99
C PRO A 103 -1.31 -5.47 -17.28
N TYR A 104 -2.21 -4.82 -18.03
CA TYR A 104 -3.41 -4.20 -17.47
C TYR A 104 -4.38 -5.26 -16.98
N LEU A 105 -4.75 -6.22 -17.84
CA LEU A 105 -5.66 -7.30 -17.46
C LEU A 105 -5.08 -8.20 -16.36
N TRP A 106 -3.76 -8.38 -16.33
CA TRP A 106 -3.09 -9.12 -15.27
C TRP A 106 -3.24 -8.41 -13.92
N ASN A 107 -2.97 -7.11 -13.86
CA ASN A 107 -3.13 -6.32 -12.63
C ASN A 107 -4.58 -6.37 -12.12
N VAL A 108 -5.55 -6.17 -13.03
CA VAL A 108 -6.98 -6.25 -12.69
C VAL A 108 -7.33 -7.63 -12.10
N ALA A 109 -6.90 -8.71 -12.74
CA ALA A 109 -7.18 -10.06 -12.26
C ALA A 109 -6.54 -10.34 -10.90
N CYS A 110 -5.29 -9.91 -10.70
CA CYS A 110 -4.60 -10.04 -9.43
C CYS A 110 -5.32 -9.26 -8.32
N ASP A 111 -5.76 -8.03 -8.60
CA ASP A 111 -6.49 -7.23 -7.63
C ASP A 111 -7.79 -7.89 -7.17
N TYR A 112 -8.57 -8.48 -8.09
CA TYR A 112 -9.78 -9.23 -7.73
C TYR A 112 -9.48 -10.41 -6.79
N VAL A 113 -8.43 -11.19 -7.09
CA VAL A 113 -8.06 -12.35 -6.26
C VAL A 113 -7.58 -11.92 -4.89
N ILE A 114 -6.74 -10.88 -4.81
CA ILE A 114 -6.21 -10.38 -3.54
C ILE A 114 -7.34 -9.79 -2.68
N ASN A 115 -8.21 -8.95 -3.28
CA ASN A 115 -9.38 -8.40 -2.58
C ASN A 115 -10.21 -9.52 -1.95
N GLN A 116 -10.50 -10.57 -2.71
CA GLN A 116 -11.27 -11.72 -2.23
C GLN A 116 -10.58 -12.43 -1.06
N TRP A 117 -9.27 -12.68 -1.15
CA TRP A 117 -8.52 -13.29 -0.05
C TRP A 117 -8.51 -12.44 1.22
N LEU A 118 -8.38 -11.12 1.10
CA LEU A 118 -8.39 -10.22 2.25
C LEU A 118 -9.76 -10.17 2.94
N ILE A 119 -10.85 -10.26 2.18
CA ILE A 119 -12.21 -10.41 2.72
C ILE A 119 -12.32 -11.74 3.49
N GLU A 120 -11.87 -12.84 2.90
CA GLU A 120 -11.91 -14.18 3.53
C GLU A 120 -11.06 -14.26 4.81
N MET A 121 -9.94 -13.53 4.86
CA MET A 121 -9.10 -13.38 6.05
C MET A 121 -9.69 -12.43 7.11
N GLY A 122 -10.81 -11.76 6.82
CA GLY A 122 -11.48 -10.83 7.72
C GLY A 122 -10.75 -9.50 7.92
N LEU A 123 -9.82 -9.15 7.03
CA LEU A 123 -9.05 -7.90 7.06
C LEU A 123 -9.84 -6.70 6.50
N PHE A 124 -11.00 -6.95 5.88
CA PHE A 124 -11.89 -5.92 5.35
C PHE A 124 -13.34 -6.16 5.78
N ARG A 125 -14.03 -5.08 6.16
CA ARG A 125 -15.47 -5.10 6.52
C ARG A 125 -16.26 -3.94 5.90
N GLY A 126 -15.74 -3.30 4.85
CA GLY A 126 -16.40 -2.19 4.17
C GLY A 126 -17.24 -2.62 2.94
N SER A 127 -17.71 -1.64 2.16
CA SER A 127 -18.49 -1.88 0.94
C SER A 127 -17.61 -2.31 -0.24
N GLU A 128 -18.22 -2.95 -1.25
CA GLU A 128 -17.54 -3.34 -2.50
C GLU A 128 -16.98 -2.15 -3.30
N ASP A 129 -17.43 -0.94 -3.01
CA ASP A 129 -16.95 0.29 -3.66
C ASP A 129 -15.51 0.66 -3.27
N PHE A 130 -14.99 0.11 -2.17
CA PHE A 130 -13.62 0.34 -1.70
C PHE A 130 -12.59 -0.65 -2.27
N MET A 131 -13.03 -1.64 -3.06
CA MET A 131 -12.13 -2.66 -3.60
C MET A 131 -11.08 -2.03 -4.52
N ILE A 132 -9.81 -2.39 -4.32
CA ILE A 132 -8.69 -1.84 -5.10
C ILE A 132 -8.78 -2.37 -6.53
N ARG A 133 -8.67 -1.46 -7.51
CA ARG A 133 -8.67 -1.77 -8.95
C ARG A 133 -7.63 -0.88 -9.64
N ARG A 134 -6.48 -1.43 -9.99
CA ARG A 134 -5.42 -0.77 -10.75
C ARG A 134 -5.61 -0.92 -12.26
#